data_AF-A0A7X4JUC5-F1
#
_entry.id   AF-A0A7X4JUC5-F1
#
_cell.length_a   1.000
_cell.length_b   1.000
_cell.length_c   1.000
_cell.angle_alpha   90.00
_cell.angle_beta   90.00
_cell.angle_gamma   90.00
#
_symmetry.space_group_name_H-M   'P 1'
#
loop_
_entity.id
_entity.type
_entity.pdbx_description
1 polymer ?
#
loop_
_entity_poly.entity_id
_entity_poly.type
_entity_poly.pdbx_seq_one_letter_code
_entity_poly.pdbx_strand_id
1 'polypeptide(L)'
;MTHTFPADGEYRFRVSFHHETTGELFGSGRAALHTTERREQVEIAIDGERAAVFELDRWMHVSDPNGVNLWTDPIHVTAGPHRVSAVFVPQFDGPVQDLISPHDWSLASTSIANAYGFTSLPHLRDLAIRGPQAVTGVSETPSRARIFTCRPSASEEARPGGRVGSSAGPELPRRTLPARDCASEIIGGLGAAAYRRSLTPANHEGLMALYDAGEEEGGFEAGVRMAIEGMLASPHFVFRFEEPPVDVPSTASFPIADHDLASRLSFFLWSSAPDAELLALAGEQRLSEPDVLEGQVRRMLADPRAEALATRFAAQWLRLPDLEALQPDVRVYPDFDEQLKWAMQRETELFFLHLLREDRDVLELRDADWTFVNERLARHYGLPGVVGSGFRRVTYPPADPRRGLLGHGSVLALTSYADR
;
A
#
# COMPACT_ATOMS: atom_id res chain seq x y z
N MET A 1 -7.88 3.56 4.02
CA MET A 1 -7.08 2.60 3.22
C MET A 1 -7.68 2.47 1.82
N THR A 2 -6.93 1.97 0.85
CA THR A 2 -7.49 1.54 -0.44
C THR A 2 -7.67 0.03 -0.40
N HIS A 3 -8.87 -0.46 -0.71
CA HIS A 3 -9.18 -1.89 -0.80
C HIS A 3 -9.61 -2.22 -2.23
N THR A 4 -9.12 -3.32 -2.78
CA THR A 4 -9.53 -3.79 -4.11
C THR A 4 -10.63 -4.83 -3.96
N PHE A 5 -11.85 -4.44 -4.31
CA PHE A 5 -13.02 -5.31 -4.28
C PHE A 5 -12.98 -6.26 -5.51
N PRO A 6 -13.06 -7.59 -5.32
CA PRO A 6 -12.87 -8.54 -6.43
C PRO A 6 -14.04 -8.60 -7.43
N ALA A 7 -15.24 -8.19 -7.03
CA ALA A 7 -16.44 -8.27 -7.86
C ALA A 7 -17.49 -7.24 -7.40
N ASP A 8 -18.45 -6.95 -8.27
CA ASP A 8 -19.64 -6.17 -7.92
C ASP A 8 -20.55 -7.05 -7.06
N GLY A 9 -20.88 -6.58 -5.86
CA GLY A 9 -21.72 -7.34 -4.96
C GLY A 9 -21.91 -6.67 -3.61
N GLU A 10 -22.54 -7.41 -2.71
CA GLU A 10 -22.79 -6.97 -1.35
C GLU A 10 -21.63 -7.30 -0.43
N TYR A 11 -21.23 -6.32 0.37
CA TYR A 11 -20.18 -6.44 1.37
C TYR A 11 -20.68 -5.97 2.72
N ARG A 12 -20.20 -6.61 3.78
CA ARG A 12 -20.43 -6.20 5.17
C ARG A 12 -19.13 -5.83 5.83
N PHE A 13 -19.10 -4.64 6.39
CA PHE A 13 -18.00 -4.11 7.17
C PHE A 13 -18.23 -4.38 8.65
N ARG A 14 -17.21 -4.91 9.32
CA ARG A 14 -17.15 -5.08 10.77
C ARG A 14 -16.18 -4.08 11.36
N VAL A 15 -16.63 -3.32 12.36
CA VAL A 15 -15.76 -2.52 13.22
C VAL A 15 -15.68 -3.23 14.57
N SER A 16 -14.46 -3.51 15.03
CA SER A 16 -14.19 -4.12 16.34
C SER A 16 -13.51 -3.11 17.24
N PHE A 17 -13.85 -3.10 18.53
CA PHE A 17 -13.29 -2.17 19.51
C PHE A 17 -12.45 -2.88 20.56
N HIS A 18 -11.53 -2.14 21.18
CA HIS A 18 -10.84 -2.60 22.37
C HIS A 18 -11.81 -2.77 23.55
N HIS A 19 -11.53 -3.74 24.41
CA HIS A 19 -12.29 -4.01 25.63
C HIS A 19 -11.36 -4.21 26.81
N GLU A 20 -11.85 -3.95 28.01
CA GLU A 20 -11.12 -4.25 29.24
C GLU A 20 -11.10 -5.76 29.54
N THR A 21 -10.36 -6.15 30.58
CA THR A 21 -10.09 -7.54 30.95
C THR A 21 -11.34 -8.33 31.33
N THR A 22 -12.36 -7.66 31.87
CA THR A 22 -13.67 -8.25 32.24
C THR A 22 -14.62 -8.34 31.04
N GLY A 23 -14.34 -7.62 29.94
CA GLY A 23 -15.09 -7.68 28.70
C GLY A 23 -15.88 -6.44 28.32
N GLU A 24 -15.88 -5.38 29.16
CA GLU A 24 -16.55 -4.13 28.83
C GLU A 24 -15.80 -3.35 27.75
N LEU A 25 -16.53 -2.61 26.91
CA LEU A 25 -15.94 -1.68 25.93
C LEU A 25 -14.92 -0.73 26.60
N PHE A 26 -13.71 -0.67 26.04
CA PHE A 26 -12.69 0.29 26.46
C PHE A 26 -13.17 1.71 26.15
N GLY A 27 -13.00 2.67 27.07
CA GLY A 27 -13.43 4.04 26.84
C GLY A 27 -14.93 4.19 26.75
N SER A 28 -15.69 3.31 27.41
CA SER A 28 -17.15 3.44 27.53
C SER A 28 -17.57 4.74 28.23
N GLY A 29 -16.65 5.44 28.90
CA GLY A 29 -16.88 6.66 29.68
C GLY A 29 -17.75 6.45 30.93
N ARG A 30 -18.15 5.22 31.26
CA ARG A 30 -19.06 4.92 32.38
C ARG A 30 -18.57 5.46 33.73
N ALA A 31 -17.25 5.53 33.90
CA ALA A 31 -16.59 5.97 35.15
C ALA A 31 -16.10 7.42 35.14
N ALA A 32 -16.23 8.11 34.00
CA ALA A 32 -15.77 9.49 33.88
C ALA A 32 -16.79 10.43 34.56
N LEU A 33 -16.27 11.37 35.35
CA LEU A 33 -17.07 12.32 36.14
C LEU A 33 -18.03 13.18 35.28
N HIS A 34 -17.73 13.37 33.99
CA HIS A 34 -18.46 14.27 33.09
C HIS A 34 -18.51 13.86 31.61
N THR A 35 -18.60 12.57 31.26
CA THR A 35 -18.80 12.22 29.83
C THR A 35 -20.26 12.34 29.41
N THR A 36 -20.55 13.50 28.82
CA THR A 36 -21.40 13.68 27.62
C THR A 36 -22.56 12.68 27.45
N GLU A 37 -23.80 13.18 27.53
CA GLU A 37 -25.01 12.42 27.12
C GLU A 37 -24.95 11.90 25.67
N ARG A 38 -24.03 12.43 24.86
CA ARG A 38 -23.86 12.08 23.46
C ARG A 38 -23.01 10.83 23.32
N ARG A 39 -23.57 9.83 22.63
CA ARG A 39 -22.89 8.59 22.27
C ARG A 39 -21.87 8.86 21.18
N GLU A 40 -20.70 8.25 21.30
CA GLU A 40 -19.71 8.25 20.22
C GLU A 40 -20.30 7.63 18.96
N GLN A 41 -19.87 8.13 17.81
CA GLN A 41 -20.32 7.62 16.52
C GLN A 41 -19.13 7.19 15.68
N VAL A 42 -19.28 6.05 15.00
CA VAL A 42 -18.31 5.60 14.00
C VAL A 42 -18.97 5.62 12.64
N GLU A 43 -18.34 6.34 11.71
CA GLU A 43 -18.74 6.40 10.31
C GLU A 43 -17.85 5.49 9.48
N ILE A 44 -18.47 4.70 8.61
CA ILE A 44 -17.81 4.02 7.49
C ILE A 44 -18.09 4.83 6.23
N ALA A 45 -17.02 5.20 5.53
CA ALA A 45 -17.10 5.87 4.25
C ALA A 45 -16.40 5.07 3.14
N ILE A 46 -16.98 5.10 1.95
CA ILE A 46 -16.45 4.51 0.71
C ILE A 46 -16.29 5.67 -0.28
N ASP A 47 -15.08 5.86 -0.80
CA ASP A 47 -14.70 6.94 -1.71
C ASP A 47 -15.02 8.36 -1.21
N GLY A 48 -15.04 8.53 0.11
CA GLY A 48 -15.36 9.79 0.77
C GLY A 48 -16.86 10.03 0.98
N GLU A 49 -17.71 9.13 0.49
CA GLU A 49 -19.16 9.16 0.76
C GLU A 49 -19.50 8.27 1.96
N ARG A 50 -20.38 8.78 2.82
CA ARG A 50 -20.88 8.08 4.00
C ARG A 50 -21.69 6.85 3.60
N ALA A 51 -21.16 5.66 3.90
CA ALA A 51 -21.83 4.39 3.60
C ALA A 51 -22.63 3.86 4.80
N ALA A 52 -22.14 4.06 6.03
CA ALA A 52 -22.86 3.69 7.25
C ALA A 52 -22.40 4.55 8.43
N VAL A 53 -23.28 4.74 9.42
CA VAL A 53 -22.94 5.35 10.70
C VAL A 53 -23.52 4.50 11.81
N PHE A 54 -22.71 4.26 12.84
CA PHE A 54 -23.13 3.57 14.04
C PHE A 54 -23.08 4.52 15.21
N GLU A 55 -24.11 4.47 16.05
CA GLU A 55 -23.99 4.92 17.43
C GLU A 55 -23.37 3.82 18.26
N LEU A 56 -22.30 4.15 18.99
CA LEU A 56 -21.61 3.21 19.84
C LEU A 56 -22.42 3.01 21.11
N ASP A 57 -22.84 1.76 21.36
CA ASP A 57 -23.43 1.40 22.63
C ASP A 57 -22.34 1.33 23.70
N ARG A 58 -22.41 2.27 24.66
CA ARG A 58 -21.50 2.33 25.81
C ARG A 58 -21.64 1.10 26.71
N TRP A 59 -22.63 0.24 26.48
CA TRP A 59 -22.86 -0.99 27.23
C TRP A 59 -22.40 -2.28 26.56
N MET A 60 -21.75 -2.19 25.40
CA MET A 60 -21.21 -3.37 24.71
C MET A 60 -20.28 -4.18 25.60
N HIS A 61 -20.46 -5.50 25.53
CA HIS A 61 -19.68 -6.48 26.27
C HIS A 61 -19.27 -7.64 25.36
N VAL A 62 -18.11 -8.26 25.61
CA VAL A 62 -17.65 -9.43 24.84
C VAL A 62 -18.59 -10.64 24.92
N SER A 63 -19.46 -10.71 25.93
CA SER A 63 -20.47 -11.77 26.08
C SER A 63 -21.73 -11.52 25.26
N ASP A 64 -21.90 -10.33 24.68
CA ASP A 64 -23.04 -10.04 23.83
C ASP A 64 -22.97 -10.90 22.56
N PRO A 65 -24.11 -11.18 21.90
CA PRO A 65 -24.12 -12.01 20.67
C PRO A 65 -23.16 -11.52 19.58
N ASN A 66 -22.94 -10.21 19.50
CA ASN A 66 -21.99 -9.60 18.57
C ASN A 66 -20.66 -9.19 19.24
N GLY A 67 -20.49 -9.44 20.54
CA GLY A 67 -19.38 -8.94 21.34
C GLY A 67 -19.23 -7.41 21.25
N VAL A 68 -17.98 -6.94 21.35
CA VAL A 68 -17.61 -5.53 21.08
C VAL A 68 -17.43 -5.25 19.58
N ASN A 69 -18.31 -5.78 18.73
CA ASN A 69 -18.28 -5.57 17.29
C ASN A 69 -19.58 -4.94 16.77
N LEU A 70 -19.45 -4.11 15.74
CA LEU A 70 -20.54 -3.56 14.96
C LEU A 70 -20.44 -4.04 13.52
N TRP A 71 -21.57 -4.41 12.94
CA TRP A 71 -21.68 -4.83 11.54
C TRP A 71 -22.62 -3.91 10.80
N THR A 72 -22.21 -3.50 9.61
CA THR A 72 -23.11 -2.87 8.64
C THR A 72 -24.18 -3.85 8.16
N ASP A 73 -25.30 -3.31 7.69
CA ASP A 73 -26.13 -4.02 6.72
C ASP A 73 -25.35 -4.24 5.41
N PRO A 74 -25.73 -5.20 4.56
CA PRO A 74 -25.07 -5.40 3.27
C PRO A 74 -25.06 -4.10 2.44
N ILE A 75 -23.87 -3.69 2.01
CA ILE A 75 -23.65 -2.51 1.16
C ILE A 75 -23.18 -3.00 -0.20
N HIS A 76 -23.86 -2.57 -1.26
CA HIS A 76 -23.42 -2.87 -2.61
C HIS A 76 -22.18 -2.02 -2.97
N VAL A 77 -21.11 -2.67 -3.41
CA VAL A 77 -19.86 -2.03 -3.84
C VAL A 77 -19.44 -2.62 -5.18
N THR A 78 -18.97 -1.77 -6.08
CA THR A 78 -18.43 -2.19 -7.37
C THR A 78 -17.03 -2.79 -7.24
N ALA A 79 -16.62 -3.55 -8.24
CA ALA A 79 -15.30 -4.13 -8.33
C ALA A 79 -14.24 -3.04 -8.54
N GLY A 80 -13.03 -3.31 -8.07
CA GLY A 80 -11.87 -2.44 -8.25
C GLY A 80 -11.43 -1.72 -6.98
N PRO A 81 -10.46 -0.80 -7.12
CA PRO A 81 -9.90 -0.08 -5.97
C PRO A 81 -10.87 1.00 -5.49
N HIS A 82 -11.29 0.88 -4.23
CA HIS A 82 -12.10 1.87 -3.52
C HIS A 82 -11.40 2.32 -2.24
N ARG A 83 -11.54 3.59 -1.87
CA ARG A 83 -11.04 4.12 -0.60
C ARG A 83 -12.05 3.81 0.51
N VAL A 84 -11.64 3.05 1.50
CA VAL A 84 -12.47 2.71 2.67
C VAL A 84 -11.86 3.35 3.92
N SER A 85 -12.71 3.96 4.75
CA SER A 85 -12.33 4.48 6.07
C SER A 85 -13.39 4.18 7.11
N ALA A 86 -12.95 3.90 8.34
CA ALA A 86 -13.78 3.91 9.54
C ALA A 86 -13.22 4.99 10.47
N VAL A 87 -14.04 5.96 10.86
CA VAL A 87 -13.60 7.13 11.64
C VAL A 87 -14.60 7.45 12.74
N PHE A 88 -14.11 7.94 13.88
CA PHE A 88 -14.98 8.55 14.88
C PHE A 88 -15.47 9.91 14.36
N VAL A 89 -16.77 10.14 14.44
CA VAL A 89 -17.36 11.43 14.11
C VAL A 89 -17.20 12.34 15.33
N PRO A 90 -16.52 13.50 15.22
CA PRO A 90 -16.31 14.39 16.35
C PRO A 90 -17.64 14.80 17.01
N GLN A 91 -17.86 14.37 18.25
CA GLN A 91 -19.09 14.70 19.02
C GLN A 91 -18.90 15.88 19.97
N PHE A 92 -17.67 16.11 20.40
CA PHE A 92 -17.29 17.14 21.36
C PHE A 92 -15.87 17.65 21.06
N ASP A 93 -15.69 18.95 21.13
CA ASP A 93 -14.38 19.61 21.09
C ASP A 93 -14.35 20.65 22.21
N GLY A 94 -13.51 20.40 23.21
CA GLY A 94 -13.45 21.22 24.41
C GLY A 94 -12.60 20.57 25.52
N PRO A 95 -12.27 21.33 26.57
CA PRO A 95 -11.48 20.82 27.68
C PRO A 95 -12.29 19.78 28.47
N VAL A 96 -11.65 18.64 28.73
CA VAL A 96 -12.17 17.62 29.65
C VAL A 96 -11.54 17.85 31.01
N GLN A 97 -12.36 17.91 32.07
CA GLN A 97 -11.87 18.03 33.45
C GLN A 97 -11.73 16.64 34.06
N ASP A 98 -10.52 16.10 33.94
CA ASP A 98 -10.13 14.86 34.60
C ASP A 98 -9.35 15.12 35.89
N LEU A 99 -9.48 14.23 36.88
CA LEU A 99 -8.67 14.25 38.10
C LEU A 99 -7.22 13.84 37.82
N ILE A 100 -6.99 13.06 36.76
CA ILE A 100 -5.69 12.55 36.33
C ILE A 100 -5.56 12.80 34.82
N SER A 101 -4.44 13.38 34.39
CA SER A 101 -4.15 13.51 32.96
C SER A 101 -3.84 12.12 32.39
N PRO A 102 -4.58 11.63 31.37
CA PRO A 102 -4.16 10.44 30.65
C PRO A 102 -2.87 10.71 29.88
N HIS A 103 -2.17 9.64 29.53
CA HIS A 103 -1.14 9.67 28.49
C HIS A 103 -1.77 9.97 27.13
N ASP A 104 -1.02 10.60 26.22
CA ASP A 104 -1.52 11.00 24.90
C ASP A 104 -2.00 9.78 24.11
N TRP A 105 -1.33 8.65 24.30
CA TRP A 105 -1.68 7.36 23.71
C TRP A 105 -1.46 6.28 24.75
N SER A 106 -2.52 5.65 25.27
CA SER A 106 -2.31 4.50 26.17
C SER A 106 -3.43 3.49 26.10
N LEU A 107 -3.17 2.46 25.29
CA LEU A 107 -3.72 1.11 25.48
C LEU A 107 -2.76 0.25 26.34
N ALA A 108 -1.81 0.87 27.06
CA ALA A 108 -0.80 0.18 27.88
C ALA A 108 -1.42 -0.79 28.90
N SER A 109 -2.64 -0.47 29.34
CA SER A 109 -3.53 -1.42 29.96
C SER A 109 -4.96 -1.15 29.55
N THR A 110 -5.71 -2.19 29.21
CA THR A 110 -7.15 -2.05 29.00
C THR A 110 -7.92 -2.06 30.32
N SER A 111 -7.31 -2.41 31.46
CA SER A 111 -8.00 -2.48 32.75
C SER A 111 -8.24 -1.12 33.40
N ILE A 112 -7.61 -0.06 32.88
CA ILE A 112 -7.80 1.30 33.40
C ILE A 112 -8.92 2.04 32.65
N ALA A 113 -9.48 1.44 31.59
CA ALA A 113 -10.45 2.08 30.69
C ALA A 113 -11.63 2.74 31.41
N ASN A 114 -12.09 2.10 32.48
CA ASN A 114 -13.22 2.52 33.29
C ASN A 114 -12.78 2.91 34.71
N ALA A 115 -11.53 3.32 34.90
CA ALA A 115 -11.07 3.82 36.18
C ALA A 115 -11.66 5.21 36.45
N TYR A 116 -12.08 5.41 37.69
CA TYR A 116 -12.65 6.68 38.13
C TYR A 116 -11.60 7.79 38.07
N GLY A 117 -11.99 8.96 37.53
CA GLY A 117 -11.16 10.17 37.58
C GLY A 117 -10.38 10.51 36.32
N PHE A 118 -10.51 9.75 35.23
CA PHE A 118 -10.09 10.23 33.91
C PHE A 118 -11.01 9.74 32.79
N THR A 119 -10.98 10.44 31.66
CA THR A 119 -11.81 10.18 30.50
C THR A 119 -10.97 9.46 29.45
N SER A 120 -11.37 8.25 29.10
CA SER A 120 -10.81 7.52 27.96
C SER A 120 -11.85 7.41 26.85
N LEU A 121 -11.38 7.48 25.61
CA LEU A 121 -12.23 7.34 24.42
C LEU A 121 -12.22 5.89 23.92
N PRO A 122 -13.28 5.43 23.25
CA PRO A 122 -13.27 4.12 22.60
C PRO A 122 -12.17 4.03 21.54
N HIS A 123 -11.51 2.88 21.44
CA HIS A 123 -10.44 2.64 20.46
C HIS A 123 -10.87 1.56 19.48
N LEU A 124 -10.75 1.85 18.18
CA LEU A 124 -10.95 0.86 17.12
C LEU A 124 -9.77 -0.12 17.13
N ARG A 125 -10.06 -1.42 17.18
CA ARG A 125 -9.08 -2.50 17.12
C ARG A 125 -8.89 -2.99 15.69
N ASP A 126 -9.98 -3.38 15.03
CA ASP A 126 -9.94 -3.97 13.70
C ASP A 126 -11.08 -3.45 12.82
N LEU A 127 -10.79 -3.29 11.52
CA LEU A 127 -11.78 -3.13 10.46
C LEU A 127 -11.68 -4.32 9.52
N ALA A 128 -12.77 -5.09 9.38
CA ALA A 128 -12.83 -6.24 8.48
C ALA A 128 -13.92 -6.03 7.42
N ILE A 129 -13.66 -6.51 6.21
CA ILE A 129 -14.60 -6.50 5.08
C ILE A 129 -14.95 -7.95 4.78
N ARG A 130 -16.23 -8.30 4.79
CA ARG A 130 -16.75 -9.64 4.49
C ARG A 130 -17.58 -9.61 3.22
N GLY A 131 -17.28 -10.51 2.29
CA GLY A 131 -17.95 -10.61 1.00
C GLY A 131 -16.97 -11.08 -0.09
N PRO A 132 -17.36 -11.00 -1.38
CA PRO A 132 -18.67 -10.57 -1.84
C PRO A 132 -19.79 -11.59 -1.51
N GLN A 133 -20.99 -11.08 -1.29
CA GLN A 133 -22.25 -11.81 -1.34
C GLN A 133 -23.08 -11.26 -2.52
N ALA A 134 -24.06 -12.02 -3.01
CA ALA A 134 -24.93 -11.58 -4.10
C ALA A 134 -24.16 -10.98 -5.31
N VAL A 135 -23.13 -11.70 -5.79
CA VAL A 135 -22.27 -11.22 -6.89
C VAL A 135 -23.10 -10.98 -8.15
N THR A 136 -22.98 -9.79 -8.72
CA THR A 136 -23.70 -9.37 -9.92
C THR A 136 -22.82 -9.32 -11.17
N GLY A 137 -21.51 -9.21 -11.02
CA GLY A 137 -20.57 -9.13 -12.13
C GLY A 137 -19.23 -8.55 -11.69
N VAL A 138 -18.46 -8.04 -12.66
CA VAL A 138 -17.23 -7.28 -12.42
C VAL A 138 -17.32 -6.03 -13.29
N SER A 139 -17.57 -4.88 -12.68
CA SER A 139 -17.60 -3.59 -13.38
C SER A 139 -16.21 -3.24 -13.94
N GLU A 140 -16.18 -2.28 -14.85
CA GLU A 140 -14.92 -1.79 -15.40
C GLU A 140 -14.03 -1.20 -14.30
N THR A 141 -12.82 -1.74 -14.18
CA THR A 141 -11.81 -1.30 -13.22
C THR A 141 -10.61 -0.70 -13.94
N PRO A 142 -9.76 0.10 -13.26
CA PRO A 142 -8.52 0.59 -13.84
C PRO A 142 -7.61 -0.52 -14.40
N SER A 143 -7.59 -1.69 -13.76
CA SER A 143 -6.84 -2.85 -14.25
C SER A 143 -7.45 -3.44 -15.51
N ARG A 144 -8.79 -3.60 -15.57
CA ARG A 144 -9.49 -4.06 -16.77
C ARG A 144 -9.31 -3.10 -17.94
N ALA A 145 -9.32 -1.80 -17.68
CA ALA A 145 -9.06 -0.78 -18.69
C ALA A 145 -7.64 -0.88 -19.28
N ARG A 146 -6.65 -1.28 -18.48
CA ARG A 146 -5.27 -1.49 -18.95
C ARG A 146 -5.07 -2.82 -19.68
N ILE A 147 -5.81 -3.87 -19.29
CA ILE A 147 -5.73 -5.20 -19.90
C ILE A 147 -6.48 -5.23 -21.23
N PHE A 148 -7.75 -4.82 -21.24
CA PHE A 148 -8.62 -4.93 -22.41
C PHE A 148 -8.52 -3.69 -23.30
N THR A 149 -7.40 -3.52 -24.00
CA THR A 149 -7.14 -2.37 -24.89
C THR A 149 -8.04 -2.32 -26.13
N CYS A 150 -8.61 -3.47 -26.51
CA CYS A 150 -9.62 -3.64 -27.55
C CYS A 150 -10.78 -4.49 -27.03
N ARG A 151 -11.88 -4.53 -27.80
CA ARG A 151 -13.02 -5.41 -27.55
C ARG A 151 -13.33 -6.25 -28.80
N PRO A 152 -13.80 -7.50 -28.63
CA PRO A 152 -14.30 -8.30 -29.73
C PRO A 152 -15.52 -7.65 -30.38
N SER A 153 -15.76 -7.94 -31.65
CA SER A 153 -16.97 -7.48 -32.34
C SER A 153 -18.24 -8.16 -31.79
N ALA A 154 -19.35 -7.41 -31.70
CA ALA A 154 -20.60 -7.83 -31.02
C ALA A 154 -21.21 -9.16 -31.51
N SER A 155 -20.84 -9.66 -32.69
CA SER A 155 -21.29 -10.97 -33.19
C SER A 155 -20.57 -12.16 -32.54
N GLU A 156 -19.42 -11.94 -31.89
CA GLU A 156 -18.59 -13.00 -31.30
C GLU A 156 -18.70 -13.07 -29.76
N GLU A 157 -19.18 -12.01 -29.10
CA GLU A 157 -19.45 -11.99 -27.64
C GLU A 157 -20.64 -12.86 -27.22
N ALA A 158 -21.50 -13.28 -28.15
CA ALA A 158 -22.78 -13.94 -27.88
C ALA A 158 -22.73 -15.49 -27.80
N ARG A 159 -21.55 -16.12 -27.67
CA ARG A 159 -21.45 -17.59 -27.50
C ARG A 159 -21.90 -18.03 -26.09
N PRO A 160 -22.55 -19.21 -25.94
CA PRO A 160 -23.40 -19.48 -24.79
C PRO A 160 -22.59 -19.78 -23.53
N GLY A 161 -22.66 -18.91 -22.52
CA GLY A 161 -22.09 -19.15 -21.19
C GLY A 161 -21.71 -17.89 -20.41
N GLY A 162 -21.42 -16.78 -21.09
CA GLY A 162 -21.08 -15.50 -20.47
C GLY A 162 -22.30 -14.77 -19.94
N ARG A 163 -22.44 -14.64 -18.61
CA ARG A 163 -23.38 -13.66 -18.04
C ARG A 163 -22.84 -12.25 -18.34
N VAL A 164 -23.56 -11.52 -19.19
CA VAL A 164 -23.31 -10.12 -19.51
C VAL A 164 -23.55 -9.28 -18.24
N GLY A 165 -22.48 -8.83 -17.60
CA GLY A 165 -22.56 -7.73 -16.63
C GLY A 165 -22.64 -6.41 -17.40
N SER A 166 -23.84 -5.96 -17.77
CA SER A 166 -24.03 -4.64 -18.37
C SER A 166 -24.03 -3.57 -17.28
N SER A 167 -22.86 -3.10 -16.86
CA SER A 167 -22.74 -1.81 -16.18
C SER A 167 -22.14 -0.80 -17.15
N ALA A 168 -23.03 -0.15 -17.91
CA ALA A 168 -22.70 0.93 -18.82
C ALA A 168 -22.22 2.17 -18.02
N GLY A 169 -20.91 2.26 -17.80
CA GLY A 169 -20.22 3.51 -17.48
C GLY A 169 -19.79 4.25 -18.75
N PRO A 170 -19.36 5.52 -18.67
CA PRO A 170 -19.04 6.34 -19.83
C PRO A 170 -17.77 5.81 -20.53
N GLU A 171 -17.94 5.06 -21.62
CA GLU A 171 -16.86 4.43 -22.36
C GLU A 171 -16.12 5.44 -23.26
N LEU A 172 -14.80 5.55 -23.09
CA LEU A 172 -13.94 5.93 -24.21
C LEU A 172 -14.10 4.85 -25.31
N PRO A 173 -14.22 5.22 -26.59
CA PRO A 173 -14.42 4.26 -27.66
C PRO A 173 -13.18 3.35 -27.78
N ARG A 174 -13.29 2.11 -27.30
CA ARG A 174 -12.23 1.11 -27.47
C ARG A 174 -12.28 0.54 -28.88
N ARG A 175 -11.11 0.28 -29.46
CA ARG A 175 -10.98 -0.29 -30.81
C ARG A 175 -11.64 -1.67 -30.87
N THR A 176 -12.53 -1.89 -31.85
CA THR A 176 -13.18 -3.18 -32.08
C THR A 176 -12.38 -3.99 -33.10
N LEU A 177 -12.11 -5.26 -32.81
CA LEU A 177 -11.36 -6.18 -33.66
C LEU A 177 -12.01 -7.58 -33.62
N PRO A 178 -11.69 -8.48 -34.56
CA PRO A 178 -11.99 -9.91 -34.40
C PRO A 178 -11.44 -10.43 -33.07
N ALA A 179 -12.17 -11.33 -32.40
CA ALA A 179 -11.84 -11.76 -31.04
C ALA A 179 -10.40 -12.28 -30.91
N ARG A 180 -9.98 -13.13 -31.85
CA ARG A 180 -8.62 -13.68 -31.85
C ARG A 180 -7.53 -12.63 -32.08
N ASP A 181 -7.77 -11.66 -32.95
CA ASP A 181 -6.82 -10.57 -33.22
C ASP A 181 -6.69 -9.63 -32.02
N CYS A 182 -7.82 -9.33 -31.38
CA CYS A 182 -7.84 -8.54 -30.15
C CYS A 182 -7.08 -9.25 -29.01
N ALA A 183 -7.32 -10.55 -28.82
CA ALA A 183 -6.60 -11.36 -27.86
C ALA A 183 -5.09 -11.38 -28.13
N SER A 184 -4.70 -11.58 -29.40
CA SER A 184 -3.30 -11.59 -29.84
C SER A 184 -2.57 -10.28 -29.51
N GLU A 185 -3.21 -9.14 -29.70
CA GLU A 185 -2.67 -7.83 -29.36
C GLU A 185 -2.53 -7.64 -27.84
N ILE A 186 -3.58 -7.95 -27.08
CA ILE A 186 -3.57 -7.86 -25.61
C ILE A 186 -2.45 -8.74 -25.04
N ILE A 187 -2.38 -9.99 -25.48
CA ILE A 187 -1.39 -10.98 -25.03
C ILE A 187 0.01 -10.56 -25.45
N GLY A 188 0.17 -10.02 -26.66
CA GLY A 188 1.42 -9.46 -27.14
C GLY A 188 1.93 -8.34 -26.24
N GLY A 189 1.08 -7.34 -25.96
CA GLY A 189 1.43 -6.20 -25.11
C GLY A 189 1.72 -6.59 -23.66
N LEU A 190 0.83 -7.39 -23.05
CA LEU A 190 1.00 -7.84 -21.67
C LEU A 190 2.19 -8.78 -21.51
N GLY A 191 2.39 -9.71 -22.44
CA GLY A 191 3.53 -10.63 -22.40
C GLY A 191 4.85 -9.90 -22.59
N ALA A 192 4.92 -8.89 -23.47
CA ALA A 192 6.12 -8.10 -23.63
C ALA A 192 6.48 -7.31 -22.36
N ALA A 193 5.47 -6.73 -21.69
CA ALA A 193 5.65 -6.07 -20.40
C ALA A 193 6.04 -7.06 -19.29
N ALA A 194 5.37 -8.22 -19.23
CA ALA A 194 5.59 -9.25 -18.22
C ALA A 194 7.01 -9.86 -18.31
N TYR A 195 7.45 -10.16 -19.53
CA TYR A 195 8.78 -10.74 -19.78
C TYR A 195 9.86 -9.68 -19.99
N ARG A 196 9.48 -8.39 -20.03
CA ARG A 196 10.37 -7.22 -20.08
C ARG A 196 11.22 -7.17 -21.36
N ARG A 197 10.69 -7.77 -22.43
CA ARG A 197 11.30 -7.88 -23.76
C ARG A 197 10.21 -8.22 -24.77
N SER A 198 10.48 -8.01 -26.06
CA SER A 198 9.60 -8.50 -27.12
C SER A 198 9.39 -10.02 -27.01
N LEU A 199 8.15 -10.47 -27.20
CA LEU A 199 7.85 -11.90 -27.22
C LEU A 199 8.48 -12.56 -28.44
N THR A 200 9.08 -13.73 -28.24
CA THR A 200 9.44 -14.61 -29.35
C THR A 200 8.16 -15.20 -29.96
N PRO A 201 8.18 -15.63 -31.24
CA PRO A 201 7.03 -16.29 -31.86
C PRO A 201 6.52 -17.47 -31.04
N ALA A 202 7.44 -18.33 -30.54
CA ALA A 202 7.09 -19.47 -29.71
C ALA A 202 6.42 -19.08 -28.38
N ASN A 203 6.89 -18.01 -27.72
CA ASN A 203 6.27 -17.52 -26.49
C ASN A 203 4.88 -16.97 -26.74
N HIS A 204 4.69 -16.23 -27.84
CA HIS A 204 3.38 -15.69 -28.21
C HIS A 204 2.41 -16.82 -28.56
N GLU A 205 2.82 -17.76 -29.42
CA GLU A 205 2.01 -18.92 -29.81
C GLU A 205 1.60 -19.77 -28.59
N GLY A 206 2.53 -20.04 -27.67
CA GLY A 206 2.23 -20.77 -26.44
C GLY A 206 1.19 -20.08 -25.55
N LEU A 207 1.25 -18.75 -25.43
CA LEU A 207 0.26 -17.98 -24.69
C LEU A 207 -1.10 -17.90 -25.42
N MET A 208 -1.09 -17.85 -26.76
CA MET A 208 -2.31 -17.92 -27.56
C MET A 208 -2.99 -19.28 -27.47
N ALA A 209 -2.24 -20.37 -27.31
CA ALA A 209 -2.82 -21.69 -27.07
C ALA A 209 -3.56 -21.77 -25.72
N LEU A 210 -3.03 -21.11 -24.68
CA LEU A 210 -3.73 -20.98 -23.39
C LEU A 210 -4.99 -20.12 -23.52
N TYR A 211 -4.93 -19.04 -24.30
CA TYR A 211 -6.11 -18.25 -24.62
C TYR A 211 -7.19 -19.09 -25.30
N ASP A 212 -6.82 -19.87 -26.32
CA ASP A 212 -7.77 -20.70 -27.07
C ASP A 212 -8.47 -21.71 -26.14
N ALA A 213 -7.73 -22.36 -25.25
CA ALA A 213 -8.30 -23.28 -24.26
C ALA A 213 -9.25 -22.59 -23.27
N GLY A 214 -8.90 -21.41 -22.75
CA GLY A 214 -9.77 -20.67 -21.84
C GLY A 214 -10.99 -20.05 -22.52
N GLU A 215 -10.87 -19.68 -23.79
CA GLU A 215 -11.98 -19.16 -24.59
C GLU A 215 -13.04 -20.23 -24.83
N GLU A 216 -12.64 -21.48 -25.10
CA GLU A 216 -13.54 -22.61 -25.25
C GLU A 216 -14.37 -22.87 -23.98
N GLU A 217 -13.80 -22.65 -22.78
CA GLU A 217 -14.48 -22.89 -21.50
C GLU A 217 -15.41 -21.75 -21.07
N GLY A 218 -15.02 -20.49 -21.32
CA GLY A 218 -15.67 -19.34 -20.69
C GLY A 218 -15.73 -18.06 -21.54
N GLY A 219 -15.43 -18.15 -22.84
CA GLY A 219 -15.42 -17.03 -23.77
C GLY A 219 -14.19 -16.13 -23.65
N PHE A 220 -14.22 -15.02 -24.39
CA PHE A 220 -13.05 -14.14 -24.61
C PHE A 220 -12.29 -13.74 -23.34
N GLU A 221 -12.97 -13.25 -22.30
CA GLU A 221 -12.30 -12.81 -21.07
C GLU A 221 -11.70 -13.98 -20.27
N ALA A 222 -12.30 -15.17 -20.33
CA ALA A 222 -11.75 -16.38 -19.71
C ALA A 222 -10.47 -16.84 -20.43
N GLY A 223 -10.44 -16.76 -21.76
CA GLY A 223 -9.23 -16.98 -22.55
C GLY A 223 -8.11 -16.00 -22.18
N VAL A 224 -8.40 -14.69 -22.15
CA VAL A 224 -7.40 -13.69 -21.76
C VAL A 224 -6.89 -13.93 -20.34
N ARG A 225 -7.79 -14.28 -19.41
CA ARG A 225 -7.42 -14.66 -18.04
C ARG A 225 -6.47 -15.85 -18.02
N MET A 226 -6.76 -16.93 -18.73
CA MET A 226 -5.92 -18.13 -18.75
C MET A 226 -4.53 -17.84 -19.33
N ALA A 227 -4.45 -17.01 -20.38
CA ALA A 227 -3.17 -16.56 -20.93
C ALA A 227 -2.36 -15.74 -19.89
N ILE A 228 -3.02 -14.83 -19.16
CA ILE A 228 -2.36 -14.07 -18.08
C ILE A 228 -1.88 -14.99 -16.95
N GLU A 229 -2.69 -15.97 -16.54
CA GLU A 229 -2.28 -16.97 -15.55
C GLU A 229 -1.02 -17.73 -16.01
N GLY A 230 -0.97 -18.12 -17.28
CA GLY A 230 0.23 -18.70 -17.91
C GLY A 230 1.44 -17.77 -17.91
N MET A 231 1.26 -16.49 -18.23
CA MET A 231 2.35 -15.49 -18.16
C MET A 231 2.91 -15.39 -16.74
N LEU A 232 2.04 -15.31 -15.73
CA LEU A 232 2.45 -15.14 -14.33
C LEU A 232 3.09 -16.40 -13.74
N ALA A 233 2.76 -17.58 -14.27
CA ALA A 233 3.39 -18.85 -13.88
C ALA A 233 4.71 -19.12 -14.63
N SER A 234 5.01 -18.38 -15.69
CA SER A 234 6.18 -18.61 -16.53
C SER A 234 7.50 -18.28 -15.82
N PRO A 235 8.56 -19.09 -15.99
CA PRO A 235 9.91 -18.75 -15.52
C PRO A 235 10.40 -17.40 -16.03
N HIS A 236 9.98 -16.99 -17.25
CA HIS A 236 10.35 -15.68 -17.81
C HIS A 236 9.72 -14.50 -17.06
N PHE A 237 8.63 -14.72 -16.30
CA PHE A 237 8.06 -13.71 -15.41
C PHE A 237 8.67 -13.78 -14.01
N VAL A 238 8.68 -14.98 -13.41
CA VAL A 238 9.11 -15.23 -12.02
C VAL A 238 10.59 -14.91 -11.81
N PHE A 239 11.43 -15.22 -12.80
CA PHE A 239 12.86 -14.96 -12.76
C PHE A 239 13.26 -13.84 -13.70
N ARG A 240 14.36 -13.18 -13.36
CA ARG A 240 15.07 -12.21 -14.22
C ARG A 240 16.40 -12.86 -14.59
N PHE A 241 16.43 -13.49 -15.76
CA PHE A 241 17.63 -14.10 -16.30
C PHE A 241 18.45 -13.05 -17.06
N GLU A 242 19.76 -13.18 -16.99
CA GLU A 242 20.71 -12.46 -17.83
C GLU A 242 21.44 -13.54 -18.62
N GLU A 243 21.07 -13.71 -19.88
CA GLU A 243 21.55 -14.85 -20.67
C GLU A 243 22.87 -14.48 -21.38
N PRO A 244 23.93 -15.30 -21.22
CA PRO A 244 25.15 -15.09 -21.99
C PRO A 244 24.86 -15.28 -23.49
N PRO A 245 25.57 -14.55 -24.37
CA PRO A 245 25.57 -14.89 -25.78
C PRO A 245 26.01 -16.34 -25.99
N VAL A 246 25.45 -17.01 -27.00
CA VAL A 246 25.60 -18.47 -27.25
C VAL A 246 27.06 -18.92 -27.32
N ASP A 247 27.97 -18.03 -27.74
CA ASP A 247 29.38 -18.32 -27.97
C ASP A 247 30.31 -17.94 -26.79
N VAL A 248 29.77 -17.52 -25.65
CA VAL A 248 30.57 -17.13 -24.48
C VAL A 248 30.67 -18.28 -23.47
N PRO A 249 31.88 -18.74 -23.10
CA PRO A 249 32.07 -19.73 -22.05
C PRO A 249 31.49 -19.25 -20.71
N SER A 250 30.95 -20.16 -19.90
CA SER A 250 30.32 -19.83 -18.61
C SER A 250 31.25 -19.15 -17.58
N THR A 251 32.56 -19.18 -17.79
CA THR A 251 33.57 -18.54 -16.93
C THR A 251 34.04 -17.18 -17.43
N ALA A 252 33.63 -16.77 -18.64
CA ALA A 252 34.03 -15.49 -19.23
C ALA A 252 33.01 -14.39 -18.91
N SER A 253 33.49 -13.17 -18.66
CA SER A 253 32.63 -12.00 -18.53
C SER A 253 32.11 -11.58 -19.90
N PHE A 254 30.83 -11.19 -19.96
CA PHE A 254 30.18 -10.69 -21.17
C PHE A 254 29.43 -9.38 -20.88
N PRO A 255 29.26 -8.51 -21.88
CA PRO A 255 28.39 -7.35 -21.75
C PRO A 255 26.93 -7.81 -21.59
N ILE A 256 26.22 -7.19 -20.65
CA ILE A 256 24.79 -7.47 -20.42
C ILE A 256 24.00 -6.93 -21.61
N ALA A 257 23.05 -7.71 -22.12
CA ALA A 257 22.18 -7.27 -23.20
C ALA A 257 21.29 -6.11 -22.76
N ASP A 258 20.96 -5.18 -23.66
CA ASP A 258 20.26 -3.96 -23.26
C ASP A 258 18.87 -4.21 -22.62
N HIS A 259 18.14 -5.25 -23.03
CA HIS A 259 16.88 -5.62 -22.37
C HIS A 259 17.09 -6.09 -20.93
N ASP A 260 18.17 -6.83 -20.68
CA ASP A 260 18.55 -7.30 -19.36
C ASP A 260 19.06 -6.13 -18.51
N LEU A 261 19.79 -5.19 -19.11
CA LEU A 261 20.23 -3.95 -18.48
C LEU A 261 19.03 -3.08 -18.08
N ALA A 262 18.03 -2.91 -18.96
CA ALA A 262 16.80 -2.19 -18.65
C ALA A 262 16.05 -2.82 -17.47
N SER A 263 15.91 -4.15 -17.49
CA SER A 263 15.31 -4.92 -16.39
C SER A 263 16.10 -4.71 -15.09
N ARG A 264 17.43 -4.85 -15.11
CA ARG A 264 18.29 -4.64 -13.96
C ARG A 264 18.15 -3.23 -13.38
N LEU A 265 18.23 -2.19 -14.20
CA LEU A 265 18.11 -0.80 -13.78
C LEU A 265 16.74 -0.50 -13.16
N SER A 266 15.66 -0.92 -13.81
CA SER A 266 14.29 -0.66 -13.33
C SER A 266 14.01 -1.30 -11.98
N PHE A 267 14.43 -2.55 -11.76
CA PHE A 267 14.23 -3.18 -10.47
C PHE A 267 15.20 -2.69 -9.40
N PHE A 268 16.40 -2.27 -9.78
CA PHE A 268 17.34 -1.67 -8.85
C PHE A 268 16.85 -0.29 -8.35
N LEU A 269 16.44 0.60 -9.27
CA LEU A 269 16.06 1.98 -8.93
C LEU A 269 14.59 2.12 -8.53
N TRP A 270 13.68 1.37 -9.17
CA TRP A 270 12.24 1.50 -8.98
C TRP A 270 11.56 0.30 -8.32
N SER A 271 12.26 -0.83 -8.13
CA SER A 271 11.65 -2.09 -7.69
C SER A 271 10.39 -2.47 -8.52
N SER A 272 10.43 -2.14 -9.81
CA SER A 272 9.31 -2.20 -10.75
C SER A 272 9.83 -2.64 -12.12
N ALA A 273 8.93 -3.10 -12.99
CA ALA A 273 9.22 -3.31 -14.41
C ALA A 273 9.74 -2.02 -15.10
N PRO A 274 10.56 -2.15 -16.15
CA PRO A 274 11.03 -1.03 -16.95
C PRO A 274 9.85 -0.35 -17.66
N ASP A 275 9.97 0.95 -17.88
CA ASP A 275 8.97 1.69 -18.64
C ASP A 275 9.20 1.57 -20.16
N ALA A 276 8.25 2.11 -20.92
CA ALA A 276 8.28 2.01 -22.38
C ALA A 276 9.52 2.68 -23.00
N GLU A 277 10.01 3.79 -22.43
CA GLU A 277 11.20 4.48 -22.91
C GLU A 277 12.46 3.60 -22.73
N LEU A 278 12.63 2.99 -21.56
CA LEU A 278 13.77 2.11 -21.30
C LEU A 278 13.72 0.85 -22.16
N LEU A 279 12.53 0.29 -22.38
CA LEU A 279 12.34 -0.85 -23.29
C LEU A 279 12.59 -0.50 -24.75
N ALA A 280 12.23 0.70 -25.19
CA ALA A 280 12.48 1.17 -26.55
C ALA A 280 13.98 1.36 -26.82
N LEU A 281 14.69 2.06 -25.93
CA LEU A 281 16.15 2.23 -26.01
C LEU A 281 16.87 0.88 -26.00
N ALA A 282 16.37 -0.06 -25.20
CA ALA A 282 16.90 -1.42 -25.16
C ALA A 282 16.65 -2.19 -26.47
N GLY A 283 15.47 -2.04 -27.06
CA GLY A 283 15.16 -2.61 -28.38
C GLY A 283 15.99 -2.00 -29.51
N GLU A 284 16.39 -0.74 -29.38
CA GLU A 284 17.31 -0.05 -30.29
C GLU A 284 18.80 -0.39 -30.06
N GLN A 285 19.13 -1.14 -28.99
CA GLN A 285 20.51 -1.46 -28.58
C GLN A 285 21.37 -0.21 -28.26
N ARG A 286 20.74 0.84 -27.74
CA ARG A 286 21.39 2.12 -27.41
C ARG A 286 21.49 2.38 -25.92
N LEU A 287 20.83 1.58 -25.09
CA LEU A 287 20.79 1.80 -23.64
C LEU A 287 22.16 1.64 -23.00
N SER A 288 23.02 0.79 -23.57
CA SER A 288 24.40 0.60 -23.10
C SER A 288 25.36 1.74 -23.49
N GLU A 289 24.94 2.70 -24.32
CA GLU A 289 25.76 3.88 -24.63
C GLU A 289 25.93 4.75 -23.37
N PRO A 290 27.15 5.17 -22.98
CA PRO A 290 27.40 5.85 -21.71
C PRO A 290 26.51 7.08 -21.45
N ASP A 291 26.39 7.97 -22.44
CA ASP A 291 25.60 9.20 -22.30
C ASP A 291 24.09 8.91 -22.21
N VAL A 292 23.61 7.89 -22.92
CA VAL A 292 22.20 7.45 -22.88
C VAL A 292 21.90 6.81 -21.54
N LEU A 293 22.77 5.91 -21.07
CA LEU A 293 22.65 5.24 -19.78
C LEU A 293 22.61 6.27 -18.63
N GLU A 294 23.56 7.20 -18.61
CA GLU A 294 23.63 8.24 -17.60
C GLU A 294 22.37 9.13 -17.61
N GLY A 295 21.90 9.52 -18.80
CA GLY A 295 20.65 10.27 -18.96
C GLY A 295 19.44 9.52 -18.41
N GLN A 296 19.30 8.22 -18.72
CA GLN A 296 18.21 7.39 -18.22
C GLN A 296 18.28 7.21 -16.71
N VAL A 297 19.47 6.97 -16.13
CA VAL A 297 19.62 6.84 -14.67
C VAL A 297 19.18 8.12 -13.97
N ARG A 298 19.59 9.31 -14.43
CA ARG A 298 19.14 10.59 -13.86
C ARG A 298 17.63 10.78 -13.98
N ARG A 299 17.04 10.49 -15.14
CA ARG A 299 15.58 10.53 -15.35
C ARG A 299 14.88 9.61 -14.36
N MET A 300 15.38 8.40 -14.18
CA MET A 300 14.80 7.41 -13.30
C MET A 300 14.90 7.81 -11.83
N LEU A 301 16.00 8.42 -11.40
CA LEU A 301 16.17 8.95 -10.04
C LEU A 301 15.23 10.12 -9.73
N ALA A 302 14.88 10.92 -10.73
CA ALA A 302 13.90 12.01 -10.60
C ALA A 302 12.44 11.52 -10.55
N ASP A 303 12.16 10.30 -11.02
CA ASP A 303 10.82 9.71 -11.01
C ASP A 303 10.38 9.40 -9.56
N PRO A 304 9.09 9.61 -9.20
CA PRO A 304 8.56 9.24 -7.90
C PRO A 304 8.85 7.79 -7.48
N ARG A 305 8.90 6.85 -8.44
CA ARG A 305 9.21 5.43 -8.19
C ARG A 305 10.60 5.20 -7.59
N ALA A 306 11.54 6.13 -7.73
CA ALA A 306 12.87 6.05 -7.09
C ALA A 306 12.81 6.04 -5.56
N GLU A 307 11.67 6.40 -4.97
CA GLU A 307 11.39 6.21 -3.55
C GLU A 307 11.57 4.75 -3.09
N ALA A 308 11.51 3.78 -4.01
CA ALA A 308 11.86 2.39 -3.74
C ALA A 308 13.27 2.23 -3.15
N LEU A 309 14.24 3.08 -3.52
CA LEU A 309 15.59 3.03 -2.94
C LEU A 309 15.59 3.34 -1.44
N ALA A 310 14.74 4.24 -0.98
CA ALA A 310 14.59 4.50 0.45
C ALA A 310 13.83 3.37 1.15
N THR A 311 12.65 3.02 0.63
CA THR A 311 11.73 2.05 1.27
C THR A 311 12.17 0.59 1.16
N ARG A 312 13.11 0.27 0.26
CA ARG A 312 13.65 -1.09 0.07
C ARG A 312 15.12 -1.15 0.42
N PHE A 313 15.97 -0.41 -0.29
CA PHE A 313 17.41 -0.50 -0.08
C PHE A 313 17.83 0.07 1.28
N ALA A 314 17.52 1.34 1.58
CA ALA A 314 17.91 1.95 2.85
C ALA A 314 17.21 1.28 4.05
N ALA A 315 15.91 0.97 3.91
CA ALA A 315 15.16 0.25 4.92
C ALA A 315 15.80 -1.11 5.27
N GLN A 316 16.22 -1.91 4.28
CA GLN A 316 16.88 -3.19 4.54
C GLN A 316 18.31 -3.02 5.05
N TRP A 317 19.09 -2.11 4.47
CA TRP A 317 20.46 -1.83 4.90
C TRP A 317 20.52 -1.43 6.39
N LEU A 318 19.57 -0.61 6.83
CA LEU A 318 19.47 -0.11 8.20
C LEU A 318 18.57 -0.97 9.09
N ARG A 319 18.02 -2.07 8.56
CA ARG A 319 17.09 -2.97 9.27
C ARG A 319 15.88 -2.26 9.89
N LEU A 320 15.39 -1.20 9.26
CA LEU A 320 14.23 -0.44 9.74
C LEU A 320 12.97 -1.29 9.98
N PRO A 321 12.67 -2.33 9.18
CA PRO A 321 11.52 -3.20 9.46
C PRO A 321 11.56 -3.89 10.83
N ASP A 322 12.75 -4.07 11.42
CA ASP A 322 12.88 -4.68 12.74
C ASP A 322 12.29 -3.81 13.86
N LEU A 323 12.01 -2.52 13.60
CA LEU A 323 11.28 -1.65 14.52
C LEU A 323 9.88 -2.18 14.83
N GLU A 324 9.25 -2.90 13.90
CA GLU A 324 7.92 -3.48 14.11
C GLU A 324 7.92 -4.44 15.31
N ALA A 325 9.00 -5.21 15.45
CA ALA A 325 9.20 -6.16 16.55
C ALA A 325 9.58 -5.48 17.88
N LEU A 326 9.96 -4.20 17.86
CA LEU A 326 10.28 -3.46 19.07
C LEU A 326 8.99 -3.11 19.83
N GLN A 327 8.94 -3.60 21.07
CA GLN A 327 7.83 -3.39 22.00
C GLN A 327 8.43 -2.95 23.35
N PRO A 328 8.66 -1.65 23.56
CA PRO A 328 9.14 -1.12 24.84
C PRO A 328 8.15 -1.41 25.97
N ASP A 329 8.62 -1.44 27.22
CA ASP A 329 7.72 -1.58 28.36
C ASP A 329 6.74 -0.40 28.39
N VAL A 330 5.46 -0.70 28.15
CA VAL A 330 4.38 0.29 28.07
C VAL A 330 4.13 1.04 29.37
N ARG A 331 4.63 0.55 30.52
CA ARG A 331 4.56 1.26 31.82
C ARG A 331 5.65 2.32 31.94
N VAL A 332 6.77 2.13 31.25
CA VAL A 332 7.91 3.06 31.23
C VAL A 332 7.77 4.05 30.07
N TYR A 333 7.33 3.56 28.92
CA TYR A 333 7.17 4.32 27.67
C TYR A 333 5.72 4.26 27.15
N PRO A 334 4.74 4.79 27.90
CA PRO A 334 3.32 4.70 27.56
C PRO A 334 2.99 5.37 26.23
N ASP A 335 3.65 6.48 25.90
CA ASP A 335 3.44 7.23 24.66
C ASP A 335 4.27 6.68 23.48
N PHE A 336 4.71 5.42 23.52
CA PHE A 336 5.34 4.73 22.38
C PHE A 336 4.31 3.88 21.64
N ASP A 337 3.88 4.32 20.46
CA ASP A 337 2.83 3.69 19.66
C ASP A 337 3.31 3.29 18.25
N GLU A 338 2.45 2.59 17.51
CA GLU A 338 2.75 2.16 16.13
C GLU A 338 2.92 3.34 15.17
N GLN A 339 2.18 4.44 15.39
CA GLN A 339 2.27 5.65 14.57
C GLN A 339 3.63 6.33 14.71
N LEU A 340 4.22 6.30 15.91
CA LEU A 340 5.54 6.81 16.20
C LEU A 340 6.61 5.94 15.55
N LYS A 341 6.52 4.62 15.66
CA LYS A 341 7.42 3.68 14.96
C LYS A 341 7.42 3.91 13.46
N TRP A 342 6.23 3.98 12.87
CA TRP A 342 6.07 4.30 11.46
C TRP A 342 6.68 5.66 11.11
N ALA A 343 6.49 6.67 11.97
CA ALA A 343 7.03 8.00 11.72
C ALA A 343 8.57 8.04 11.78
N MET A 344 9.19 7.32 12.72
CA MET A 344 10.65 7.17 12.83
C MET A 344 11.25 6.45 11.61
N GLN A 345 10.60 5.38 11.14
CA GLN A 345 11.03 4.73 9.90
C GLN A 345 10.93 5.70 8.72
N ARG A 346 9.79 6.40 8.60
CA ARG A 346 9.53 7.30 7.49
C ARG A 346 10.47 8.50 7.46
N GLU A 347 10.84 9.04 8.62
CA GLU A 347 11.91 10.05 8.76
C GLU A 347 13.18 9.61 8.04
N THR A 348 13.63 8.38 8.34
CA THR A 348 14.90 7.85 7.83
C THR A 348 14.86 7.60 6.34
N GLU A 349 13.73 7.07 5.85
CA GLU A 349 13.49 6.88 4.41
C GLU A 349 13.51 8.23 3.66
N LEU A 350 12.80 9.23 4.17
CA LEU A 350 12.74 10.56 3.54
C LEU A 350 14.10 11.27 3.55
N PHE A 351 14.84 11.14 4.66
CA PHE A 351 16.19 11.66 4.77
C PHE A 351 17.12 11.06 3.72
N PHE A 352 17.17 9.73 3.62
CA PHE A 352 17.97 9.04 2.60
C PHE A 352 17.54 9.41 1.18
N LEU A 353 16.23 9.44 0.92
CA LEU A 353 15.68 9.82 -0.39
C LEU A 353 16.06 11.25 -0.78
N HIS A 354 16.07 12.18 0.17
CA HIS A 354 16.50 13.55 -0.07
C HIS A 354 17.99 13.63 -0.43
N LEU A 355 18.85 12.90 0.30
CA LEU A 355 20.27 12.87 -0.02
C LEU A 355 20.52 12.38 -1.44
N LEU A 356 19.81 11.33 -1.84
CA LEU A 356 19.91 10.75 -3.19
C LEU A 356 19.39 11.70 -4.28
N ARG A 357 18.19 12.27 -4.09
CA ARG A 357 17.53 13.09 -5.13
C ARG A 357 18.20 14.43 -5.36
N GLU A 358 18.71 15.03 -4.30
CA GLU A 358 19.35 16.35 -4.35
C GLU A 358 20.88 16.25 -4.50
N ASP A 359 21.41 15.05 -4.77
CA ASP A 359 22.85 14.76 -4.92
C ASP A 359 23.68 15.36 -3.77
N ARG A 360 23.21 15.11 -2.54
CA ARG A 360 23.80 15.67 -1.32
C ARG A 360 25.07 14.93 -0.93
N ASP A 361 25.92 15.60 -0.16
CA ASP A 361 27.11 14.99 0.40
C ASP A 361 26.71 13.82 1.33
N VAL A 362 27.32 12.65 1.11
CA VAL A 362 27.15 11.47 1.95
C VAL A 362 27.56 11.73 3.40
N LEU A 363 28.42 12.72 3.66
CA LEU A 363 28.78 13.14 5.02
C LEU A 363 27.58 13.65 5.83
N GLU A 364 26.51 14.13 5.16
CA GLU A 364 25.28 14.54 5.84
C GLU A 364 24.63 13.36 6.60
N LEU A 365 24.87 12.10 6.20
CA LEU A 365 24.47 10.92 6.99
C LEU A 365 25.03 10.95 8.43
N ARG A 366 26.15 11.64 8.66
CA ARG A 366 26.78 11.76 9.97
C ARG A 366 26.36 13.04 10.70
N ASP A 367 26.35 14.18 10.01
CA ASP A 367 26.35 15.50 10.66
C ASP A 367 25.23 16.45 10.22
N ALA A 368 24.24 15.99 9.45
CA ALA A 368 23.08 16.82 9.10
C ALA A 368 22.41 17.40 10.36
N ASP A 369 22.19 18.71 10.34
CA ASP A 369 21.51 19.48 11.39
C ASP A 369 20.02 19.65 11.11
N TRP A 370 19.46 18.79 10.26
CA TRP A 370 18.07 18.81 9.85
C TRP A 370 17.53 17.39 9.68
N THR A 371 16.20 17.24 9.73
CA THR A 371 15.50 15.97 9.51
C THR A 371 14.11 16.18 8.89
N PHE A 372 13.38 15.10 8.59
CA PHE A 372 11.98 15.13 8.20
C PHE A 372 11.08 14.64 9.34
N VAL A 373 10.15 15.49 9.77
CA VAL A 373 9.20 15.14 10.84
C VAL A 373 7.76 15.49 10.44
N ASN A 374 6.82 14.67 10.89
CA ASN A 374 5.42 15.05 11.02
C ASN A 374 5.14 15.49 12.48
N GLU A 375 3.90 15.89 12.79
CA GLU A 375 3.56 16.36 14.13
C GLU A 375 3.85 15.32 15.23
N ARG A 376 3.51 14.05 15.00
CA ARG A 376 3.70 12.97 15.99
C ARG A 376 5.16 12.79 16.38
N LEU A 377 6.06 12.80 15.40
CA LEU A 377 7.50 12.66 15.62
C LEU A 377 8.11 13.95 16.16
N ALA A 378 7.65 15.12 15.68
CA ALA A 378 8.11 16.41 16.17
C ALA A 378 7.82 16.58 17.67
N ARG A 379 6.62 16.20 18.14
CA ARG A 379 6.29 16.19 19.58
C ARG A 379 7.21 15.26 20.36
N HIS A 380 7.48 14.06 19.84
CA HIS A 380 8.39 13.11 20.47
C HIS A 380 9.83 13.65 20.58
N TYR A 381 10.27 14.46 19.62
CA TYR A 381 11.59 15.11 19.65
C TYR A 381 11.62 16.45 20.39
N GLY A 382 10.48 17.00 20.78
CA GLY A 382 10.37 18.33 21.36
C GLY A 382 10.57 19.47 20.35
N LEU A 383 10.29 19.22 19.06
CA LEU A 383 10.38 20.21 17.99
C LEU A 383 9.06 20.99 17.85
N PRO A 384 9.02 22.29 18.15
CA PRO A 384 7.80 23.09 18.07
C PRO A 384 7.44 23.45 16.62
N GLY A 385 6.18 23.84 16.39
CA GLY A 385 5.75 24.44 15.11
C GLY A 385 5.43 23.48 13.97
N VAL A 386 5.38 22.17 14.23
CA VAL A 386 4.97 21.16 13.24
C VAL A 386 3.56 20.66 13.57
N VAL A 387 2.63 20.83 12.63
CA VAL A 387 1.22 20.44 12.78
C VAL A 387 0.77 19.62 11.57
N GLY A 388 0.02 18.55 11.80
CA GLY A 388 -0.51 17.63 10.81
C GLY A 388 0.36 16.41 10.54
N SER A 389 -0.21 15.45 9.81
CA SER A 389 0.40 14.16 9.48
C SER A 389 1.46 14.22 8.38
N GLY A 390 1.51 15.31 7.61
CA GLY A 390 2.48 15.51 6.53
C GLY A 390 3.89 15.81 7.05
N PHE A 391 4.88 15.06 6.53
CA PHE A 391 6.30 15.27 6.80
C PHE A 391 6.81 16.55 6.17
N ARG A 392 7.69 17.25 6.88
CA ARG A 392 8.41 18.41 6.38
C ARG A 392 9.83 18.42 6.92
N ARG A 393 10.72 19.04 6.16
CA ARG A 393 12.10 19.28 6.60
C ARG A 393 12.11 20.31 7.73
N VAL A 394 12.81 20.01 8.81
CA VAL A 394 13.00 20.88 9.96
C VAL A 394 14.48 20.87 10.34
N THR A 395 15.03 22.05 10.60
CA THR A 395 16.38 22.20 11.16
C THR A 395 16.31 22.02 12.68
N TYR A 396 17.19 21.19 13.22
CA TYR A 396 17.31 20.99 14.65
C TYR A 396 17.73 22.30 15.34
N PRO A 397 17.15 22.64 16.51
CA PRO A 397 17.64 23.75 17.30
C PRO A 397 19.12 23.56 17.65
N PRO A 398 19.93 24.64 17.79
CA PRO A 398 21.36 24.51 18.09
C PRO A 398 21.70 23.69 19.35
N ALA A 399 20.78 23.67 20.33
CA ALA A 399 20.93 22.91 21.58
C ALA A 399 20.53 21.43 21.47
N ASP A 400 19.89 21.01 20.37
CA ASP A 400 19.53 19.61 20.15
C ASP A 400 20.80 18.80 19.82
N PRO A 401 21.05 17.64 20.46
CA PRO A 401 22.21 16.80 20.18
C PRO A 401 22.07 15.93 18.93
N ARG A 402 20.87 15.78 18.34
CA ARG A 402 20.63 14.88 17.20
C ARG A 402 21.33 15.38 15.95
N ARG A 403 22.11 14.52 15.30
CA ARG A 403 22.78 14.83 14.03
C ARG A 403 22.77 13.61 13.12
N GLY A 404 22.51 13.87 11.84
CA GLY A 404 22.48 12.86 10.80
C GLY A 404 21.61 11.64 11.14
N LEU A 405 21.94 10.54 10.48
CA LEU A 405 21.26 9.26 10.59
C LEU A 405 21.33 8.68 12.01
N LEU A 406 22.45 8.88 12.71
CA LEU A 406 22.66 8.35 14.06
C LEU A 406 21.80 9.06 15.12
N GLY A 407 21.25 10.24 14.79
CA GLY A 407 20.30 10.95 15.64
C GLY A 407 18.84 10.52 15.47
N HIS A 408 18.53 9.69 14.47
CA HIS A 408 17.16 9.27 14.19
C HIS A 408 16.65 8.27 15.22
N GLY A 409 15.37 8.40 15.57
CA GLY A 409 14.70 7.57 16.56
C GLY A 409 14.64 6.10 16.14
N SER A 410 14.54 5.84 14.83
CA SER A 410 14.59 4.50 14.25
C SER A 410 15.90 3.78 14.58
N VAL A 411 17.04 4.46 14.38
CA VAL A 411 18.38 3.90 14.59
C VAL A 411 18.68 3.76 16.07
N LEU A 412 18.33 4.78 16.86
CA LEU A 412 18.52 4.76 18.31
C LEU A 412 17.70 3.64 18.96
N ALA A 413 16.44 3.47 18.56
CA ALA A 413 15.57 2.43 19.11
C ALA A 413 16.01 1.01 18.72
N LEU A 414 16.52 0.80 17.50
CA LEU A 414 17.08 -0.49 17.08
C LEU A 414 18.39 -0.87 17.80
N THR A 415 19.08 0.11 18.36
CA THR A 415 20.36 -0.07 19.05
C THR A 415 20.25 0.06 20.57
N SER A 416 19.04 0.23 21.10
CA SER A 416 18.75 0.31 22.53
C SER A 416 18.27 -1.04 23.09
N TYR A 417 18.22 -1.16 24.41
CA TYR A 417 17.54 -2.28 25.06
C TYR A 417 16.07 -1.89 25.27
N ALA A 418 15.14 -2.85 25.20
CA ALA A 418 13.71 -2.55 25.34
C ALA A 418 13.33 -1.93 26.71
N ASP A 419 14.20 -2.07 27.73
CA ASP A 419 14.06 -1.50 29.06
C ASP A 419 14.86 -0.19 29.28
N ARG A 420 15.65 0.30 28.31
CA ARG A 420 16.58 1.44 28.48
C ARG A 420 16.81 2.31 27.25
#